data_AF-A0A0P7U952-F1
#
_entry.id   AF-A0A0P7U952-F1
#
_cell.length_a   1.000
_cell.length_b   1.000
_cell.length_c   1.000
_cell.angle_alpha   90.00
_cell.angle_beta   90.00
_cell.angle_gamma   90.00
#
_symmetry.space_group_name_H-M   'P 1'
#
loop_
_entity.id
_entity.type
_entity.pdbx_description
1 polymer ?
#
loop_
_entity_poly.entity_id
_entity_poly.type
_entity_poly.pdbx_seq_one_letter_code
_entity_poly.pdbx_strand_id
1 'polypeptide(L)'
;MADRANMPYTDAVIHEIQRMGNIIPLNLVRLTTEDTTLRGYTIPKRPFIFFQGTMVMATLHSVLFDEIEWETPFAFNPGHFLDAEGKFRRRDAFLPFSAGTCAI
;
A
#
# COMPACT_ATOMS: atom_id res chain seq x y z
N MET A 1 -4.00 11.82 -21.50
CA MET A 1 -4.76 11.08 -20.45
C MET A 1 -5.98 10.32 -20.98
N ALA A 2 -6.45 10.55 -22.22
CA ALA A 2 -7.61 9.84 -22.77
C ALA A 2 -7.32 8.36 -23.12
N ASP A 3 -6.09 8.03 -23.53
CA ASP A 3 -5.75 6.68 -24.01
C ASP A 3 -5.76 5.62 -22.91
N ARG A 4 -5.46 6.02 -21.66
CA ARG A 4 -5.42 5.11 -20.51
C ARG A 4 -6.74 4.36 -20.31
N ALA A 5 -7.88 5.04 -20.53
CA ALA A 5 -9.20 4.42 -20.42
C ALA A 5 -9.44 3.32 -21.46
N ASN A 6 -8.74 3.36 -22.60
CA ASN A 6 -8.83 2.39 -23.68
C ASN A 6 -7.76 1.31 -23.62
N MET A 7 -6.86 1.35 -22.62
CA MET A 7 -5.72 0.42 -22.49
C MET A 7 -5.73 -0.30 -21.13
N PRO A 8 -6.81 -1.02 -20.78
CA PRO A 8 -6.97 -1.63 -19.46
C PRO A 8 -5.85 -2.60 -19.11
N TYR A 9 -5.37 -3.37 -20.10
CA TYR A 9 -4.27 -4.31 -19.88
C TYR A 9 -2.94 -3.60 -19.60
N THR A 10 -2.65 -2.49 -20.29
CA THR A 10 -1.44 -1.71 -20.01
C THR A 10 -1.50 -1.09 -18.63
N ASP A 11 -2.67 -0.58 -18.22
CA ASP A 11 -2.86 -0.04 -16.89
C ASP A 11 -2.67 -1.12 -15.82
N ALA A 12 -3.26 -2.31 -16.01
CA ALA A 12 -3.09 -3.46 -15.14
C ALA A 12 -1.62 -3.90 -15.00
N VAL A 13 -0.87 -3.96 -16.11
CA VAL A 13 0.57 -4.27 -16.10
C VAL A 13 1.36 -3.24 -15.29
N ILE A 14 1.09 -1.94 -15.46
CA ILE A 14 1.77 -0.89 -14.70
C ILE A 14 1.49 -1.02 -13.20
N HIS A 15 0.24 -1.30 -12.82
CA HIS A 15 -0.14 -1.49 -11.42
C HIS A 15 0.52 -2.72 -10.81
N GLU A 16 0.61 -3.82 -11.56
CA GLU A 16 1.27 -5.03 -11.11
C GLU A 16 2.80 -4.85 -10.96
N ILE A 17 3.43 -4.08 -11.86
CA ILE A 17 4.83 -3.65 -11.71
C ILE A 17 5.02 -2.87 -10.41
N GLN A 18 4.12 -1.93 -10.10
CA GLN A 18 4.19 -1.15 -8.86
C GLN A 18 3.98 -2.01 -7.60
N ARG A 19 3.04 -2.96 -7.65
CA ARG A 19 2.75 -3.88 -6.54
C ARG A 19 3.96 -4.77 -6.24
N MET A 20 4.50 -5.46 -7.26
CA MET A 20 5.64 -6.36 -7.09
C MET A 20 6.95 -5.63 -6.87
N GLY A 21 7.13 -4.47 -7.51
CA GLY A 21 8.34 -3.68 -7.38
C GLY A 21 8.59 -3.20 -5.96
N ASN A 22 7.51 -2.97 -5.18
CA ASN A 22 7.51 -2.67 -3.75
C ASN A 22 8.73 -1.85 -3.29
N ILE A 23 8.98 -0.73 -3.99
CA ILE A 23 10.26 -0.01 -3.96
C ILE A 23 10.59 0.52 -2.55
N ILE A 24 9.55 0.79 -1.74
CA ILE A 24 9.68 1.26 -0.35
C ILE A 24 8.91 0.30 0.58
N PRO A 25 9.44 -0.90 0.85
CA PRO A 25 8.68 -1.97 1.51
C PRO A 25 8.28 -1.66 2.96
N LEU A 26 9.08 -0.84 3.65
CA LEU A 26 8.85 -0.44 5.03
C LEU A 26 8.11 0.90 5.18
N ASN A 27 7.73 1.52 4.05
CA ASN A 27 7.21 2.90 4.00
C ASN A 27 8.17 3.91 4.65
N LEU A 28 7.77 5.18 4.68
CA LEU A 28 8.43 6.19 5.49
C LEU A 28 7.94 6.10 6.95
N VAL A 29 8.86 6.32 7.89
CA VAL A 29 8.55 6.36 9.32
C VAL A 29 7.53 7.47 9.58
N ARG A 30 6.47 7.15 10.33
CA ARG A 30 5.51 8.12 10.86
C ARG A 30 5.72 8.30 12.35
N LEU A 31 5.37 9.48 12.88
CA LEU A 31 5.40 9.78 14.31
C LEU A 31 4.00 10.04 14.82
N THR A 32 3.66 9.50 15.99
CA THR A 32 2.42 9.84 16.69
C THR A 32 2.43 11.29 17.16
N THR A 33 1.38 12.06 16.85
CA THR A 33 1.23 13.46 17.27
C THR A 33 0.71 13.60 18.70
N GLU A 34 0.01 12.57 19.19
CA GLU A 34 -0.61 12.48 20.52
C GLU A 34 -0.73 11.02 20.98
N ASP A 35 -1.06 10.81 22.25
CA ASP A 35 -1.31 9.48 22.81
C ASP A 35 -2.52 8.86 22.09
N THR A 36 -2.32 7.73 21.42
CA THR A 36 -3.33 7.10 20.56
C THR A 36 -3.57 5.66 20.99
N THR A 37 -4.79 5.16 20.84
CA THR A 37 -5.09 3.74 21.05
C THR A 37 -5.34 3.05 19.72
N LEU A 38 -4.61 1.97 19.44
CA LEU A 38 -4.73 1.17 18.21
C LEU A 38 -4.96 -0.29 18.57
N ARG A 39 -6.09 -0.86 18.15
CA ARG A 39 -6.48 -2.27 18.42
C ARG A 39 -6.35 -2.67 19.90
N GLY A 40 -6.65 -1.74 20.82
CA GLY A 40 -6.56 -1.96 22.27
C GLY A 40 -5.18 -1.67 22.89
N TYR A 41 -4.16 -1.36 22.08
CA TYR A 41 -2.84 -0.95 22.57
C TYR A 41 -2.74 0.57 22.65
N THR A 42 -2.28 1.09 23.79
CA THR A 42 -1.98 2.52 23.96
C THR A 42 -0.56 2.81 23.48
N ILE A 43 -0.46 3.65 22.46
CA ILE A 43 0.79 4.14 21.87
C ILE A 43 1.01 5.58 22.38
N PRO A 44 1.98 5.79 23.28
CA PRO A 44 2.20 7.12 23.84
C PRO A 44 3.03 8.00 22.90
N LYS A 45 2.86 9.31 22.96
CA LYS A 45 3.67 10.32 22.24
C LYS A 45 5.10 10.46 22.78
N ARG A 46 5.58 9.51 23.60
CA ARG A 46 6.81 9.68 24.38
C ARG A 46 8.01 9.93 23.47
N PRO A 47 8.95 10.79 23.90
CA PRO A 47 10.15 11.06 23.13
C PRO A 47 11.00 9.79 23.06
N PHE A 48 11.33 9.37 21.83
CA PHE A 48 12.45 8.48 21.59
C PHE A 48 13.72 9.33 21.54
N ILE A 49 14.90 8.72 21.74
CA ILE A 49 16.19 9.39 22.04
C ILE A 49 16.49 10.65 21.19
N PHE A 50 15.96 10.76 19.95
CA PHE A 50 16.10 11.92 19.07
C PHE A 50 14.78 12.47 18.46
N PHE A 51 13.61 11.91 18.80
CA PHE A 51 12.34 12.25 18.15
C PHE A 51 11.21 12.47 19.16
N GLN A 52 10.31 13.40 18.86
CA GLN A 52 9.15 13.70 19.70
C GLN A 52 7.90 12.96 19.18
N GLY A 53 7.71 11.73 19.66
CA GLY A 53 6.62 10.83 19.27
C GLY A 53 7.11 9.39 19.11
N THR A 54 6.20 8.41 19.23
CA THR A 54 6.53 7.01 18.92
C THR A 54 6.60 6.82 17.42
N MET A 55 7.66 6.16 16.96
CA MET A 55 7.85 5.77 15.56
C MET A 55 6.89 4.63 15.20
N VAL A 56 6.10 4.85 14.16
CA VAL A 56 5.20 3.85 13.57
C VAL A 56 5.65 3.59 12.14
N MET A 57 5.98 2.34 11.85
CA MET A 57 6.31 1.87 10.51
C MET A 57 5.16 1.00 10.01
N ALA A 58 4.54 1.40 8.91
CA ALA A 58 3.50 0.62 8.25
C ALA A 58 4.14 -0.18 7.12
N THR A 59 4.19 -1.50 7.24
CA THR A 59 4.82 -2.38 6.25
C THR A 59 3.95 -2.49 4.98
N LEU A 60 4.27 -1.71 3.94
CA LEU A 60 3.54 -1.80 2.66
C LEU A 60 3.65 -3.20 2.05
N HIS A 61 4.80 -3.87 2.24
CA HIS A 61 4.97 -5.27 1.84
C HIS A 61 3.86 -6.18 2.37
N SER A 62 3.43 -6.00 3.62
CA SER A 62 2.40 -6.87 4.20
C SER A 62 1.05 -6.75 3.50
N VAL A 63 0.72 -5.58 2.96
CA VAL A 63 -0.55 -5.34 2.27
C VAL A 63 -0.46 -5.72 0.79
N LEU A 64 0.68 -5.42 0.13
CA LEU A 64 0.88 -5.70 -1.29
C LEU A 64 1.10 -7.18 -1.60
N PHE A 65 1.41 -8.00 -0.59
CA PHE A 65 1.61 -9.45 -0.69
C PHE A 65 0.68 -10.25 0.24
N ASP A 66 -0.40 -9.64 0.73
CA ASP A 66 -1.39 -10.33 1.57
C ASP A 66 -2.09 -11.46 0.77
N GLU A 67 -1.96 -12.69 1.23
CA GLU A 67 -2.56 -13.87 0.57
C GLU A 67 -4.09 -13.87 0.59
N ILE A 68 -4.72 -13.06 1.45
CA ILE A 68 -6.17 -12.86 1.50
C ILE A 68 -6.61 -11.91 0.38
N GLU A 69 -5.79 -10.89 0.08
CA GLU A 69 -6.10 -9.86 -0.89
C GLU A 69 -5.51 -10.11 -2.28
N TRP A 70 -4.63 -11.09 -2.46
CA TRP A 70 -4.02 -11.37 -3.76
C TRP A 70 -4.03 -12.88 -4.01
N GLU A 71 -4.61 -13.32 -5.13
CA GLU A 71 -4.76 -14.74 -5.43
C GLU A 71 -3.41 -15.41 -5.71
N THR A 72 -2.43 -14.65 -6.21
CA THR A 72 -1.08 -15.11 -6.56
C THR A 72 -0.03 -14.05 -6.16
N PRO A 73 0.14 -13.76 -4.85
CA PRO A 73 0.85 -12.56 -4.38
C PRO A 73 2.31 -12.50 -4.81
N PHE A 74 2.96 -13.65 -4.92
CA PHE A 74 4.39 -13.76 -5.27
C PHE A 74 4.66 -13.97 -6.77
N ALA A 75 3.62 -14.10 -7.58
CA ALA A 75 3.75 -14.20 -9.04
C ALA A 75 3.37 -12.87 -9.69
N PHE A 76 4.03 -12.55 -10.80
CA PHE A 76 3.64 -11.41 -11.63
C PHE A 76 2.37 -11.75 -12.40
N ASN A 77 1.25 -11.16 -12.01
CA ASN A 77 -0.05 -11.43 -12.59
C ASN A 77 -0.89 -10.16 -12.78
N PRO A 78 -0.85 -9.54 -13.98
CA PRO A 78 -1.70 -8.38 -14.31
C PRO A 78 -3.21 -8.65 -14.13
N GLY A 79 -3.63 -9.91 -14.12
CA GLY A 79 -5.01 -10.32 -13.84
C GLY A 79 -5.52 -9.85 -12.47
N HIS A 80 -4.65 -9.55 -11.50
CA HIS A 80 -5.10 -8.98 -10.22
C HIS A 80 -5.82 -7.64 -10.39
N PHE A 81 -5.55 -6.90 -11.46
CA PHE A 81 -6.14 -5.61 -11.79
C PHE A 81 -7.13 -5.65 -12.96
N LEU A 82 -7.58 -6.84 -13.36
CA LEU A 82 -8.60 -7.01 -14.39
C LEU A 82 -9.85 -7.71 -13.83
N ASP A 83 -11.03 -7.29 -14.28
CA ASP A 83 -12.28 -8.02 -14.04
C ASP A 83 -12.49 -9.13 -15.08
N ALA A 84 -13.62 -9.86 -14.96
CA ALA A 84 -13.93 -10.98 -15.85
C ALA A 84 -14.11 -10.54 -17.31
N GLU A 85 -14.47 -9.28 -17.53
CA GLU A 85 -14.66 -8.66 -18.84
C GLU A 85 -13.36 -8.04 -19.40
N GLY A 86 -12.25 -8.12 -18.66
CA GLY A 86 -10.95 -7.59 -19.05
C GLY A 86 -10.83 -6.06 -18.90
N LYS A 87 -11.72 -5.42 -18.15
CA LYS A 87 -11.61 -4.00 -17.79
C LYS A 87 -10.76 -3.86 -16.55
N PHE A 88 -10.15 -2.68 -16.41
CA PHE A 88 -9.35 -2.37 -15.24
C PHE A 88 -10.21 -2.30 -13.98
N ARG A 89 -9.84 -3.05 -12.95
CA ARG A 89 -10.44 -2.99 -11.62
C ARG A 89 -9.44 -2.40 -10.62
N ARG A 90 -9.90 -1.45 -9.81
CA ARG A 90 -9.12 -0.92 -8.70
C ARG A 90 -9.18 -1.87 -7.51
N ARG A 91 -8.05 -2.06 -6.82
CA ARG A 91 -7.94 -2.86 -5.57
C ARG A 91 -7.72 -1.90 -4.40
N ASP A 92 -8.45 -2.08 -3.30
CA ASP A 92 -8.28 -1.23 -2.11
C ASP A 92 -6.97 -1.54 -1.35
N ALA A 93 -6.51 -2.79 -1.42
CA ALA A 93 -5.20 -3.22 -0.92
C ALA A 93 -4.03 -2.67 -1.75
N PHE A 94 -4.28 -2.00 -2.88
CA PHE A 94 -3.22 -1.40 -3.68
C PHE A 94 -2.83 -0.03 -3.12
N LEU A 95 -1.85 -0.02 -2.22
CA LEU A 95 -1.35 1.18 -1.54
C LEU A 95 0.17 1.40 -1.75
N PRO A 96 0.68 1.43 -3.00
CA PRO A 96 2.12 1.59 -3.25
C PRO A 96 2.66 2.95 -2.78
N PHE A 97 1.78 3.95 -2.61
CA PHE A 97 2.11 5.31 -2.19
C PHE A 97 1.65 5.64 -0.77
N SER A 98 1.48 4.61 0.07
CA SER A 98 0.88 4.73 1.41
C SER A 98 -0.59 5.21 1.36
N ALA A 99 -1.20 5.38 2.53
CA ALA A 99 -2.50 6.01 2.71
C ALA A 99 -2.43 7.14 3.76
N GLY A 100 -3.49 7.96 3.81
CA GLY A 100 -3.66 9.03 4.79
C GLY A 100 -2.96 10.34 4.41
N THR A 101 -2.81 11.23 5.39
CA THR A 101 -2.37 12.63 5.18
C THR A 101 -0.93 12.79 4.69
N CYS A 102 -0.12 11.74 4.74
CA CYS A 102 1.22 11.74 4.11
C CYS A 102 1.34 10.60 3.09
N ALA A 103 0.27 10.30 2.35
CA ALA A 103 0.41 9.58 1.10
C ALA A 103 1.18 10.44 0.08
N ILE A 104 1.90 9.80 -0.84
CA ILE A 104 2.60 10.46 -1.95
C ILE A 104 1.61 10.76 -3.08
#